data_AF-A0A662PCU0-F1
#
_entry.id   AF-A0A662PCU0-F1
#
_cell.length_a   1.000
_cell.length_b   1.000
_cell.length_c   1.000
_cell.angle_alpha   90.00
_cell.angle_beta   90.00
_cell.angle_gamma   90.00
#
_symmetry.space_group_name_H-M   'P 1'
#
loop_
_entity.id
_entity.type
_entity.pdbx_description
1 polymer ?
#
loop_
_entity_poly.entity_id
_entity_poly.type
_entity_poly.pdbx_seq_one_letter_code
_entity_poly.pdbx_strand_id
1 'polypeptide(L)'
;MLTDERPPITGADVEYPIKFSAIYEESASRLELFIRIVYGFVLSIIAGIWGFFAEIAAVIQWFYILIMGKRNGSLWGFIAGYMRYYFRLQGYVTLLTDERPPISGEEI
;
A
#
# COMPACT_ATOMS: atom_id res chain seq x y z
N MET A 1 12.92 -5.42 28.26
CA MET A 1 11.90 -4.35 28.33
C MET A 1 10.85 -4.66 27.28
N LEU A 2 9.96 -5.62 27.58
CA LEU A 2 8.78 -5.97 26.79
C LEU A 2 7.60 -5.33 27.51
N THR A 3 7.10 -4.21 27.00
CA THR A 3 5.78 -3.72 27.39
C THR A 3 4.77 -4.68 26.79
N ASP A 4 4.15 -5.52 27.64
CA ASP A 4 3.03 -6.41 27.32
C ASP A 4 1.72 -5.61 27.11
N GLU A 5 1.84 -4.39 26.60
CA GLU A 5 0.70 -3.65 26.08
C GLU A 5 0.49 -4.15 24.65
N ARG A 6 -0.53 -4.99 24.49
CA ARG A 6 -0.99 -5.38 23.16
C ARG A 6 -1.21 -4.10 22.34
N PRO A 7 -0.65 -3.99 21.12
CA PRO A 7 -0.90 -2.83 20.29
C PRO A 7 -2.42 -2.69 20.13
N PRO A 8 -2.98 -1.47 20.27
CA PRO A 8 -4.38 -1.20 20.02
C PRO A 8 -4.78 -1.84 18.69
N ILE A 9 -5.69 -2.81 18.75
CA ILE A 9 -6.23 -3.48 17.55
C ILE A 9 -7.04 -2.46 16.73
N THR A 10 -7.43 -1.35 17.36
CA THR A 10 -7.99 -0.13 16.77
C THR A 10 -6.87 0.84 16.36
N GLY A 11 -6.70 1.08 15.06
CA GLY A 11 -5.70 2.02 14.51
C GLY A 11 -5.88 3.50 14.85
N ALA A 12 -6.82 3.85 15.74
CA ALA A 12 -7.05 5.20 16.22
C ALA A 12 -6.06 5.63 17.32
N ASP A 13 -5.51 4.67 18.10
CA ASP A 13 -4.83 4.96 19.36
C ASP A 13 -3.29 4.79 19.31
N VAL A 14 -2.70 4.63 18.13
CA VAL A 14 -1.23 4.49 17.97
C VAL A 14 -0.68 5.65 17.15
N GLU A 15 0.23 6.42 17.75
CA GLU A 15 1.03 7.44 17.07
C GLU A 15 2.08 6.77 16.15
N TYR A 16 1.60 6.07 15.12
CA TYR A 16 2.43 5.40 14.13
C TYR A 16 2.49 6.25 12.85
N PRO A 17 3.68 6.43 12.23
CA PRO A 17 3.87 7.34 11.10
C PRO A 17 3.17 6.90 9.80
N ILE A 18 2.62 5.68 9.73
CA ILE A 18 1.88 5.18 8.56
C ILE A 18 0.47 4.81 9.01
N LYS A 19 -0.53 5.52 8.49
CA LYS A 19 -1.94 5.24 8.80
C LYS A 19 -2.64 4.66 7.57
N PHE A 20 -3.44 3.62 7.79
CA PHE A 20 -4.35 3.08 6.80
C PHE A 20 -5.77 3.26 7.33
N SER A 21 -6.60 4.02 6.61
CA SER A 21 -8.00 4.22 6.94
C SER A 21 -8.85 3.73 5.78
N ALA A 22 -9.83 2.88 6.08
CA ALA A 22 -10.87 2.47 5.16
C ALA A 22 -12.23 2.88 5.73
N ILE A 23 -13.12 3.36 4.88
CA ILE A 23 -14.50 3.72 5.23
C ILE A 23 -15.37 2.56 4.79
N TYR A 24 -16.26 2.09 5.69
CA TYR A 24 -17.21 1.04 5.34
C TYR A 24 -18.26 1.61 4.39
N GLU A 25 -18.42 0.98 3.24
CA GLU A 25 -19.44 1.30 2.25
C GLU A 25 -20.42 0.12 2.16
N GLU A 26 -21.71 0.39 2.31
CA GLU A 26 -22.74 -0.67 2.30
C GLU A 26 -23.08 -1.12 0.87
N SER A 27 -22.96 -0.21 -0.11
CA SER A 27 -23.28 -0.50 -1.49
C SER A 27 -22.16 -1.30 -2.18
N ALA A 28 -22.48 -2.53 -2.62
CA ALA A 28 -21.60 -3.35 -3.44
C ALA A 28 -22.29 -3.78 -4.74
N SER A 29 -21.65 -3.52 -5.87
CA SER A 29 -22.12 -3.86 -7.22
C SER A 29 -21.65 -5.24 -7.65
N ARG A 30 -22.60 -6.13 -7.92
CA ARG A 30 -22.32 -7.48 -8.46
C ARG A 30 -21.58 -7.44 -9.79
N LEU A 31 -21.82 -6.43 -10.62
CA LEU A 31 -21.16 -6.27 -11.91
C LEU A 31 -19.68 -5.93 -11.74
N GLU A 32 -19.36 -5.07 -10.77
CA GLU A 32 -17.98 -4.68 -10.50
C GLU A 32 -17.14 -5.87 -10.04
N LEU A 33 -17.75 -6.83 -9.32
CA LEU A 33 -17.09 -8.07 -8.94
C LEU A 33 -16.60 -8.89 -10.13
N PHE A 34 -17.37 -8.93 -11.24
CA PHE A 34 -16.92 -9.59 -12.47
C PHE A 34 -15.83 -8.80 -13.18
N ILE A 35 -15.98 -7.47 -13.27
CA ILE A 35 -14.99 -6.59 -13.92
C ILE A 35 -13.65 -6.69 -13.19
N ARG A 36 -13.68 -6.75 -11.86
CA ARG A 36 -12.53 -6.85 -10.97
C ARG A 36 -11.65 -8.06 -11.23
N ILE A 37 -12.22 -9.18 -11.69
CA ILE A 37 -11.43 -10.37 -12.02
C ILE A 37 -10.44 -10.04 -13.14
N VAL A 38 -10.89 -9.38 -14.21
CA VAL A 38 -10.02 -9.05 -15.35
C VAL A 38 -9.20 -7.80 -15.05
N TYR A 39 -9.85 -6.72 -14.60
CA TYR A 39 -9.20 -5.44 -14.35
C TYR A 39 -8.22 -5.50 -13.18
N GLY A 40 -8.63 -6.11 -12.06
CA GLY A 40 -7.78 -6.34 -10.91
C GLY A 40 -6.59 -7.25 -11.22
N PHE A 41 -6.76 -8.25 -12.10
CA PHE A 41 -5.65 -9.09 -12.55
C PHE A 41 -4.61 -8.28 -13.35
N VAL A 42 -5.05 -7.44 -14.30
CA VAL A 42 -4.15 -6.56 -15.06
C VAL A 42 -3.41 -5.59 -14.13
N LEU A 43 -4.13 -4.94 -13.21
CA LEU A 43 -3.52 -4.04 -12.24
C LEU A 43 -2.53 -4.74 -11.29
N SER A 44 -2.79 -6.01 -10.96
CA SER A 44 -1.89 -6.83 -10.14
C SER A 44 -0.59 -7.16 -10.85
N ILE A 45 -0.61 -7.35 -12.17
CA ILE A 45 0.62 -7.52 -12.97
C ILE A 45 1.45 -6.22 -12.93
N ILE A 46 0.80 -5.07 -13.14
CA ILE A 46 1.47 -3.76 -13.06
C ILE A 46 2.07 -3.54 -11.65
N ALA A 47 1.31 -3.86 -10.61
CA ALA A 47 1.75 -3.79 -9.23
C ALA A 47 2.92 -4.74 -8.93
N GLY A 48 2.95 -5.93 -9.55
CA GLY A 48 4.05 -6.87 -9.41
C GLY A 48 5.34 -6.34 -10.02
N ILE A 49 5.27 -5.77 -11.23
CA ILE A 49 6.45 -5.18 -11.90
C ILE A 49 6.98 -3.99 -11.09
N TRP A 50 6.11 -3.07 -10.68
CA TRP A 50 6.53 -1.93 -9.85
C TRP A 50 7.06 -2.40 -8.49
N GLY A 51 6.41 -3.39 -7.88
CA GLY A 51 6.81 -3.98 -6.61
C GLY A 51 8.21 -4.57 -6.64
N PHE A 52 8.57 -5.25 -7.72
CA PHE A 52 9.93 -5.76 -7.92
C PHE A 52 10.98 -4.64 -7.85
N PHE A 53 10.74 -3.51 -8.52
CA PHE A 53 11.63 -2.35 -8.41
C PHE A 53 11.60 -1.71 -7.02
N ALA A 54 10.44 -1.68 -6.36
CA ALA A 54 10.30 -1.15 -5.01
C ALA A 54 11.06 -2.00 -3.98
N GLU A 55 11.10 -3.32 -4.14
CA GLU A 55 11.92 -4.22 -3.32
C GLU A 55 13.41 -3.97 -3.54
N ILE A 56 13.86 -3.83 -4.79
CA ILE A 56 15.24 -3.45 -5.09
C ILE A 56 15.58 -2.12 -4.42
N ALA A 57 14.70 -1.11 -4.54
CA ALA A 57 14.87 0.17 -3.89
C ALA A 57 14.94 0.05 -2.35
N ALA A 58 14.14 -0.83 -1.75
CA ALA A 58 14.16 -1.10 -0.32
C ALA A 58 15.46 -1.77 0.14
N VAL A 59 16.01 -2.70 -0.66
CA VAL A 59 17.32 -3.32 -0.39
C VAL A 59 18.44 -2.27 -0.48
N ILE A 60 18.43 -1.42 -1.51
CA ILE A 60 19.41 -0.33 -1.64
C ILE A 60 19.28 0.65 -0.45
N GLN A 61 18.05 1.00 -0.08
CA GLN A 61 17.76 1.85 1.07
C GLN A 61 18.29 1.25 2.36
N TRP A 62 18.17 -0.07 2.54
CA TRP A 62 18.69 -0.78 3.70
C TRP A 62 20.21 -0.63 3.80
N PHE A 63 20.95 -0.89 2.71
CA PHE A 63 22.40 -0.63 2.68
C PHE A 63 22.75 0.84 2.93
N TYR A 64 21.99 1.77 2.35
CA TYR A 64 22.18 3.20 2.55
C TYR A 64 22.02 3.59 4.03
N ILE A 65 21.01 3.04 4.72
CA ILE A 65 20.79 3.27 6.15
C ILE A 65 21.94 2.68 6.97
N LEU A 66 22.42 1.48 6.65
CA LEU A 66 23.55 0.87 7.37
C LEU A 66 24.83 1.70 7.28
N ILE A 67 25.08 2.33 6.14
CA ILE A 67 26.31 3.10 5.91
C ILE A 67 26.18 4.55 6.41
N MET A 68 25.05 5.23 6.15
CA MET A 68 24.88 6.65 6.50
C MET A 68 24.10 6.91 7.79
N GLY A 69 23.42 5.91 8.36
CA GLY A 69 22.56 6.09 9.54
C GLY A 69 21.30 6.92 9.29
N LYS A 70 20.94 7.21 8.04
CA LYS A 70 19.74 7.99 7.68
C LYS A 70 19.07 7.43 6.43
N ARG A 71 17.80 7.79 6.21
CA ARG A 71 17.03 7.39 5.02
C ARG A 71 17.34 8.28 3.82
N ASN A 72 17.50 7.71 2.63
CA ASN A 72 17.48 8.47 1.39
C ASN A 72 16.04 8.89 1.04
N GLY A 73 15.83 10.17 0.73
CA GLY A 73 14.49 10.72 0.44
C GLY A 73 13.89 10.22 -0.88
N SER A 74 14.70 10.05 -1.93
CA SER A 74 14.22 9.58 -3.23
C SER A 74 13.80 8.11 -3.20
N LEU A 75 14.61 7.25 -2.59
CA LEU A 75 14.26 5.85 -2.39
C LEU A 75 13.02 5.70 -1.50
N TRP A 76 12.94 6.49 -0.43
CA TRP A 76 11.76 6.54 0.42
C TRP A 76 10.52 6.94 -0.36
N GLY A 77 10.58 8.01 -1.16
CA GLY A 77 9.46 8.51 -1.96
C GLY A 77 8.99 7.49 -2.98
N PHE A 78 9.91 6.80 -3.64
CA PHE A 78 9.60 5.73 -4.59
C PHE A 78 8.87 4.55 -3.92
N ILE A 79 9.41 4.04 -2.81
CA ILE A 79 8.80 2.95 -2.04
C ILE A 79 7.44 3.38 -1.49
N ALA A 80 7.32 4.60 -0.96
CA ALA A 80 6.07 5.14 -0.43
C ALA A 80 5.00 5.30 -1.52
N GLY A 81 5.39 5.74 -2.72
CA GLY A 81 4.50 5.82 -3.89
C GLY A 81 3.95 4.46 -4.29
N TYR A 82 4.83 3.46 -4.37
CA TYR A 82 4.43 2.06 -4.60
C TYR A 82 3.45 1.57 -3.53
N MET A 83 3.77 1.77 -2.25
CA MET A 83 2.90 1.32 -1.14
C MET A 83 1.51 1.96 -1.20
N ARG A 84 1.41 3.27 -1.50
CA ARG A 84 0.10 3.94 -1.69
C ARG A 84 -0.72 3.28 -2.79
N TYR A 85 -0.11 3.05 -3.95
CA TYR A 85 -0.78 2.37 -5.07
C TYR A 85 -1.17 0.93 -4.70
N TYR A 86 -0.26 0.17 -4.08
CA TYR A 86 -0.49 -1.21 -3.68
C TYR A 86 -1.67 -1.35 -2.70
N PHE A 87 -1.76 -0.48 -1.70
CA PHE A 87 -2.89 -0.51 -0.75
C PHE A 87 -4.23 -0.13 -1.40
N ARG A 88 -4.25 0.81 -2.35
CA ARG A 88 -5.44 1.11 -3.14
C ARG A 88 -5.88 -0.10 -3.97
N LEU A 89 -4.93 -0.75 -4.63
CA LEU A 89 -5.20 -1.98 -5.38
C LEU A 89 -5.71 -3.10 -4.47
N GLN A 90 -5.08 -3.31 -3.31
CA GLN A 90 -5.51 -4.32 -2.35
C GLN A 90 -6.94 -4.05 -1.90
N GLY A 91 -7.29 -2.82 -1.51
CA GLY A 91 -8.66 -2.46 -1.15
C GLY A 91 -9.68 -2.78 -2.25
N TYR A 92 -9.30 -2.58 -3.52
CA TYR A 92 -10.11 -3.01 -4.65
C TYR A 92 -10.16 -4.55 -4.73
N VAL A 93 -9.04 -5.27 -4.91
CA VAL A 93 -9.11 -6.74 -5.14
C VAL A 93 -9.65 -7.54 -3.95
N THR A 94 -9.54 -7.04 -2.72
CA THR A 94 -10.06 -7.69 -1.50
C THR A 94 -11.47 -7.23 -1.11
N LEU A 95 -12.19 -6.54 -1.99
CA LEU A 95 -13.61 -6.17 -1.79
C LEU A 95 -13.87 -5.14 -0.69
N LEU A 96 -12.89 -4.29 -0.35
CA LEU A 96 -13.09 -3.17 0.57
C LEU A 96 -13.77 -1.96 -0.08
N THR A 97 -13.62 -1.81 -1.39
CA THR A 97 -14.26 -0.74 -2.18
C THR A 97 -14.59 -1.22 -3.58
N ASP A 98 -15.60 -0.61 -4.19
CA ASP A 98 -15.92 -0.76 -5.62
C ASP A 98 -15.29 0.31 -6.51
N GLU A 99 -14.68 1.32 -5.90
CA GLU A 99 -13.98 2.37 -6.62
C GLU A 99 -12.69 1.83 -7.25
N ARG A 100 -12.53 2.10 -8.55
CA ARG A 100 -11.38 1.62 -9.31
C ARG A 100 -10.16 2.47 -8.98
N PRO A 101 -9.02 1.85 -8.62
CA PRO A 101 -7.82 2.60 -8.30
C PRO A 101 -7.24 3.25 -9.58
N PRO A 102 -6.76 4.51 -9.51
CA PRO A 102 -6.07 5.12 -10.63
C PRO A 102 -4.75 4.37 -10.92
N ILE A 103 -4.39 4.30 -12.20
CA ILE A 103 -3.18 3.57 -12.66
C ILE A 103 -1.90 4.32 -12.26
N SER A 104 -1.97 5.63 -12.01
CA SER A 104 -0.86 6.43 -11.52
C SER A 104 -0.85 6.50 -9.99
N GLY A 105 0.33 6.37 -9.39
CA GLY A 105 0.54 6.65 -7.95
C GLY A 105 0.60 8.14 -7.60
N GLU A 106 0.20 9.01 -8.53
CA GLU A 106 0.40 10.47 -8.48
C GLU A 106 -0.83 11.28 -8.06
N GLU A 107 -1.99 10.66 -7.82
CA GLU A 107 -3.15 11.42 -7.39
C GLU A 107 -3.28 11.52 -5.87
N ILE A 108 -3.00 12.77 -5.44
CA ILE A 108 -3.21 13.54 -4.19
C ILE A 108 -2.38 13.14 -2.97
#